data_AF-A0A945BGT8-F1
#
_entry.id   AF-A0A945BGT8-F1
#
_cell.length_a   1.000
_cell.length_b   1.000
_cell.length_c   1.000
_cell.angle_alpha   90.00
_cell.angle_beta   90.00
_cell.angle_gamma   90.00
#
_symmetry.space_group_name_H-M   'P 1'
#
loop_
_entity.id
_entity.type
_entity.pdbx_description
1 polymer ?
#
loop_
_entity_poly.entity_id
_entity_poly.type
_entity_poly.pdbx_seq_one_letter_code
_entity_poly.pdbx_strand_id
1 'polypeptide(L)'
;MKENRPIILWLISGCLLIFIMVIVGGITRLTDSGLSMVDWSVYGEFPTEKNILESYNDWQESPQGKQLHSKDFKEFKKIYFWEYIHRMIGRLLGLVFIIP
;
A
#
# COMPACT_ATOMS: atom_id res chain seq x y z
N MET A 1 36.36 -5.12 -8.88
CA MET A 1 34.97 -5.19 -9.41
C MET A 1 34.18 -6.43 -9.00
N LYS A 2 34.78 -7.60 -8.74
CA LYS A 2 34.03 -8.81 -8.30
C LYS A 2 33.50 -8.74 -6.86
N GLU A 3 34.24 -8.10 -5.96
CA GLU A 3 33.94 -8.05 -4.50
C GLU A 3 32.63 -7.30 -4.18
N ASN A 4 32.26 -6.28 -4.96
CA ASN A 4 31.10 -5.42 -4.67
C ASN A 4 29.83 -5.80 -5.44
N ARG A 5 29.83 -6.93 -6.17
CA ARG A 5 28.66 -7.36 -6.96
C ARG A 5 27.36 -7.47 -6.12
N PRO A 6 27.37 -8.00 -4.89
CA PRO A 6 26.18 -8.05 -4.05
C PRO A 6 25.63 -6.66 -3.74
N ILE A 7 26.51 -5.72 -3.36
CA ILE A 7 26.15 -4.34 -3.04
C ILE A 7 25.59 -3.61 -4.26
N ILE A 8 26.17 -3.83 -5.45
CA ILE A 8 25.65 -3.25 -6.70
C ILE A 8 24.24 -3.78 -7.01
N LEU A 9 24.03 -5.09 -6.86
CA LEU A 9 22.71 -5.70 -7.05
C LEU A 9 21.69 -5.20 -6.02
N TRP A 10 22.12 -5.00 -4.77
CA TRP A 10 21.31 -4.43 -3.70
C TRP A 10 20.90 -2.98 -4.00
N LEU A 11 21.82 -2.14 -4.46
CA LEU A 11 21.50 -0.77 -4.87
C LEU A 11 20.55 -0.73 -6.06
N ILE A 12 20.75 -1.60 -7.06
CA ILE A 12 19.86 -1.71 -8.22
C ILE A 12 18.47 -2.20 -7.81
N SER A 13 18.38 -3.18 -6.91
CA SER A 13 17.09 -3.66 -6.41
C SER A 13 16.36 -2.58 -5.62
N GLY A 14 17.07 -1.81 -4.78
CA GLY A 14 16.55 -0.65 -4.08
C GLY A 14 15.99 0.42 -5.01
N CYS A 15 16.74 0.80 -6.06
CA CYS A 15 16.27 1.75 -7.08
C CYS A 15 15.02 1.25 -7.80
N LEU A 16 14.97 -0.04 -8.18
CA LEU A 16 13.81 -0.64 -8.81
C LEU A 16 12.58 -0.62 -7.88
N LEU A 17 12.77 -0.94 -6.61
CA LEU A 17 11.73 -0.91 -5.59
C LEU A 17 11.16 0.50 -5.38
N ILE A 18 12.03 1.52 -5.30
CA ILE A 18 11.60 2.93 -5.21
C ILE A 18 10.78 3.31 -6.45
N PHE A 19 11.22 2.93 -7.65
CA PHE A 19 10.50 3.23 -8.88
C PHE A 19 9.09 2.61 -8.89
N ILE A 20 8.96 1.33 -8.49
CA ILE A 20 7.66 0.67 -8.34
C ILE A 20 6.80 1.38 -7.29
N MET A 21 7.39 1.76 -6.14
CA MET A 21 6.67 2.46 -5.07
C MET A 21 6.06 3.77 -5.54
N VAL A 22 6.77 4.55 -6.37
CA VAL A 22 6.27 5.81 -6.95
C VAL A 22 5.10 5.54 -7.91
N ILE A 23 5.19 4.53 -8.77
CA ILE A 23 4.11 4.18 -9.70
C ILE A 23 2.86 3.75 -8.93
N VAL A 24 3.01 2.80 -8.01
CA VAL A 24 1.89 2.28 -7.20
C VAL A 24 1.27 3.39 -6.35
N GLY A 25 2.10 4.25 -5.74
CA GLY A 25 1.60 5.42 -5.02
C GLY A 25 0.83 6.41 -5.90
N GLY A 26 1.28 6.62 -7.13
CA GLY A 26 0.56 7.40 -8.13
C GLY A 26 -0.81 6.81 -8.46
N ILE A 27 -0.89 5.49 -8.67
CA ILE A 27 -2.17 4.78 -8.90
C ILE A 27 -3.09 4.92 -7.68
N THR A 28 -2.57 4.72 -6.47
CA THR A 28 -3.33 4.87 -5.22
C THR A 28 -3.91 6.29 -5.09
N ARG A 29 -3.15 7.31 -5.51
CA ARG A 29 -3.64 8.69 -5.51
C ARG A 29 -4.71 8.95 -6.57
N LEU A 30 -4.51 8.45 -7.80
CA LEU A 30 -5.47 8.65 -8.91
C LEU A 30 -6.77 7.85 -8.72
N THR A 31 -6.74 6.77 -7.94
CA THR A 31 -7.93 5.95 -7.62
C THR A 31 -8.64 6.39 -6.33
N ASP A 32 -8.19 7.48 -5.72
CA ASP A 32 -8.63 8.01 -4.42
C ASP A 32 -8.59 6.97 -3.29
N SER A 33 -7.67 6.01 -3.37
CA SER A 33 -7.56 4.93 -2.40
C SER A 33 -6.73 5.27 -1.17
N GLY A 34 -6.08 6.43 -1.12
CA GLY A 34 -5.15 6.78 -0.03
C GLY A 34 -5.77 6.98 1.37
N LEU A 35 -7.07 6.76 1.53
CA LEU A 35 -7.83 6.90 2.78
C LEU A 35 -8.78 5.69 2.99
N SER A 36 -8.58 4.59 2.26
CA SER A 36 -9.41 3.39 2.37
C SER A 36 -9.10 2.52 3.61
N MET A 37 -7.92 2.68 4.20
CA MET A 37 -7.52 2.08 5.47
C MET A 37 -7.41 3.15 6.56
N VAL A 38 -8.47 3.28 7.35
CA VAL A 38 -8.58 4.26 8.44
C VAL A 38 -7.70 3.87 9.65
N ASP A 39 -7.51 2.57 9.90
CA ASP A 39 -6.63 2.09 10.96
C ASP A 39 -5.14 2.13 10.57
N TRP A 40 -4.31 2.56 11.51
CA TRP A 40 -2.86 2.54 11.41
C TRP A 40 -2.28 1.42 12.29
N SER A 41 -2.46 0.19 11.82
CA SER A 41 -1.74 -0.95 12.38
C SER A 41 -0.27 -0.93 11.96
N VAL A 42 0.63 -0.88 12.95
CA VAL A 42 2.10 -0.90 12.75
C VAL A 42 2.55 -2.18 12.05
N TYR A 43 1.99 -3.33 12.47
CA TYR A 43 2.34 -4.65 11.91
C TYR A 43 1.66 -4.92 10.56
N GLY A 44 0.60 -4.17 10.26
CA GLY A 44 -0.23 -4.39 9.07
C GLY A 44 -1.16 -5.58 9.28
N GLU A 45 -2.38 -5.44 8.83
CA GLU A 45 -3.36 -6.52 8.88
C GLU A 45 -3.43 -7.24 7.54
N PHE A 46 -3.51 -8.57 7.60
CA PHE A 46 -3.73 -9.37 6.40
C PHE A 46 -5.15 -9.11 5.86
N PRO A 47 -5.31 -8.88 4.54
CA PRO A 47 -6.59 -8.52 3.94
C PRO A 47 -7.55 -9.71 3.95
N THR A 48 -8.22 -9.91 5.09
CA THR A 48 -9.28 -10.90 5.27
C THR A 48 -10.63 -10.26 4.98
N GLU A 49 -11.61 -11.01 4.47
CA GLU A 49 -12.98 -10.51 4.22
C GLU A 49 -13.56 -9.75 5.42
N LYS A 50 -13.31 -10.25 6.65
CA LYS A 50 -13.75 -9.60 7.89
C LYS A 50 -13.13 -8.20 8.07
N ASN A 51 -11.81 -8.09 8.01
CA ASN A 51 -11.09 -6.83 8.23
C ASN A 51 -11.39 -5.81 7.12
N ILE A 52 -11.56 -6.27 5.88
CA ILE A 52 -11.97 -5.42 4.76
C ILE A 52 -13.40 -4.89 4.99
N LEU A 53 -14.30 -5.72 5.52
CA LEU A 53 -15.67 -5.30 5.85
C LEU A 53 -15.70 -4.30 7.01
N GLU A 54 -14.90 -4.52 8.05
CA GLU A 54 -14.73 -3.56 9.16
C GLU A 54 -14.18 -2.22 8.62
N SER A 55 -13.10 -2.26 7.84
CA SER A 55 -12.53 -1.06 7.19
C SER A 55 -13.52 -0.36 6.26
N TYR A 56 -14.41 -1.11 5.59
CA TYR A 56 -15.46 -0.52 4.75
C TYR A 56 -16.47 0.26 5.57
N ASN A 57 -16.91 -0.29 6.71
CA ASN A 57 -17.84 0.39 7.60
C ASN A 57 -17.21 1.68 8.15
N ASP A 58 -15.96 1.62 8.61
CA ASP A 58 -15.22 2.79 9.10
C ASP A 58 -15.02 3.84 7.98
N TRP A 59 -14.69 3.37 6.78
CA TRP A 59 -14.54 4.23 5.61
C TRP A 59 -15.86 4.94 5.24
N GLN A 60 -17.01 4.26 5.34
CA GLN A 60 -18.31 4.89 5.09
C GLN A 60 -18.61 6.03 6.08
N GLU A 61 -18.16 5.91 7.33
CA GLU A 61 -18.32 6.98 8.33
C GLU A 61 -17.35 8.15 8.13
N SER A 62 -16.22 7.90 7.45
CA SER A 62 -15.21 8.91 7.14
C SER A 62 -15.76 10.03 6.23
N PRO A 63 -15.16 11.24 6.25
CA PRO A 63 -15.54 12.31 5.33
C PRO A 63 -15.43 11.92 3.86
N GLN A 64 -14.49 11.03 3.51
CA GLN A 64 -14.29 10.59 2.13
C GLN A 64 -15.41 9.61 1.70
N GLY A 65 -15.78 8.66 2.56
CA GLY A 65 -16.94 7.79 2.31
C GLY A 65 -18.24 8.58 2.19
N LYS A 66 -18.39 9.63 3.02
CA LYS A 66 -19.52 10.58 2.95
C LYS A 66 -19.56 11.42 1.66
N GLN A 67 -18.43 11.60 0.98
CA GLN A 67 -18.38 12.28 -0.32
C GLN A 67 -18.56 11.30 -1.50
N LEU A 68 -18.09 10.06 -1.35
CA LEU A 68 -18.10 9.00 -2.36
C LEU A 68 -19.15 7.90 -2.07
N HIS A 69 -20.31 8.26 -1.50
CA HIS A 69 -21.44 7.36 -1.13
C HIS A 69 -21.87 6.33 -2.20
N SER A 70 -21.36 6.43 -3.42
CA SER A 70 -21.62 5.59 -4.57
C SER A 70 -20.75 4.33 -4.69
N LYS A 71 -19.68 4.15 -3.92
CA LYS A 71 -18.82 2.96 -4.07
C LYS A 71 -19.38 1.76 -3.32
N ASP A 72 -19.82 0.75 -4.06
CA ASP A 72 -20.18 -0.56 -3.52
C ASP A 72 -18.99 -1.25 -2.85
N PHE A 73 -19.25 -2.21 -1.97
CA PHE A 73 -18.22 -3.02 -1.30
C PHE A 73 -17.21 -3.67 -2.28
N LYS A 74 -17.66 -4.02 -3.50
CA LYS A 74 -16.80 -4.56 -4.55
C LYS A 74 -15.81 -3.52 -5.10
N GLU A 75 -16.22 -2.26 -5.19
CA GLU A 75 -15.34 -1.17 -5.58
C GLU A 75 -14.40 -0.78 -4.44
N PHE A 76 -14.91 -0.80 -3.20
CA PHE A 76 -14.11 -0.62 -2.00
C PHE A 76 -12.94 -1.62 -1.93
N LYS A 77 -13.19 -2.90 -2.21
CA LYS A 77 -12.15 -3.93 -2.27
C LYS A 77 -10.99 -3.58 -3.21
N LYS A 78 -11.28 -2.92 -4.34
CA LYS A 78 -10.24 -2.51 -5.30
C LYS A 78 -9.38 -1.38 -4.75
N ILE A 79 -9.99 -0.35 -4.15
CA ILE A 79 -9.23 0.76 -3.56
C ILE A 79 -8.42 0.28 -2.36
N TYR A 80 -9.02 -0.53 -1.49
CA TYR A 80 -8.35 -1.15 -0.35
C TYR A 80 -7.13 -1.98 -0.78
N PHE A 81 -7.24 -2.74 -1.87
CA PHE A 81 -6.13 -3.53 -2.41
C PHE A 81 -4.93 -2.67 -2.86
N TRP A 82 -5.20 -1.55 -3.55
CA TRP A 82 -4.13 -0.64 -3.98
C TRP A 82 -3.42 0.02 -2.79
N GLU A 83 -4.18 0.46 -1.80
CA GLU A 83 -3.58 1.02 -0.58
C GLU A 83 -2.78 -0.04 0.20
N TYR A 84 -3.32 -1.26 0.33
CA TYR A 84 -2.63 -2.38 0.97
C TYR A 84 -1.28 -2.67 0.31
N ILE A 85 -1.28 -2.85 -1.03
CA ILE A 85 -0.05 -3.13 -1.78
C ILE A 85 0.93 -1.98 -1.65
N HIS A 86 0.48 -0.73 -1.75
CA HIS A 86 1.33 0.44 -1.57
C HIS A 86 2.02 0.43 -0.20
N ARG A 87 1.26 0.21 0.88
CA ARG A 87 1.80 0.09 2.25
C ARG A 87 2.78 -1.09 2.37
N MET A 88 2.48 -2.23 1.74
CA MET A 88 3.33 -3.43 1.82
C MET A 88 4.65 -3.26 1.08
N ILE A 89 4.66 -2.63 -0.10
CA ILE A 89 5.89 -2.29 -0.83
C ILE A 89 6.74 -1.33 -0.01
N GLY A 90 6.13 -0.32 0.64
CA GLY A 90 6.83 0.57 1.55
C GLY A 90 7.54 -0.16 2.70
N ARG A 91 6.88 -1.17 3.30
CA ARG A 91 7.48 -2.02 4.34
C ARG A 91 8.64 -2.86 3.80
N LEU A 92 8.46 -3.50 2.63
CA LEU A 92 9.50 -4.29 1.98
C LEU A 92 10.73 -3.42 1.65
N LEU A 93 10.51 -2.19 1.19
CA LEU A 93 11.56 -1.22 0.92
C LEU A 93 12.36 -0.90 2.20
N GLY A 94 11.68 -0.66 3.32
CA GLY A 94 12.33 -0.48 4.62
C GLY A 94 13.22 -1.67 5.02
N LEU A 95 12.74 -2.91 4.83
CA LEU A 95 13.51 -4.12 5.12
C LEU A 95 14.74 -4.27 4.22
N VAL A 96 14.61 -3.99 2.92
CA VAL A 96 15.72 -4.06 1.96
C VAL A 96 16.82 -3.07 2.34
N PHE A 97 16.49 -1.85 2.76
CA PHE A 97 17.50 -0.86 3.13
C PHE A 97 18.17 -1.09 4.50
N ILE A 98 17.60 -1.92 5.38
CA ILE A 98 18.20 -2.26 6.69
C ILE A 98 19.36 -3.26 6.53
N ILE A 99 19.30 -4.16 5.54
CA ILE A 99 20.30 -5.20 5.33
C ILE A 99 20.97 -5.00 3.95
N PRO A 100 22.20 -4.45 3.90
CA PRO A 100 22.94 -4.21 2.66
C PRO A 100 23.51 -5.46 1.99
#